data_AF-A0A259NZP3-F1
#
_entry.id   AF-A0A259NZP3-F1
#
_cell.length_a   1.000
_cell.length_b   1.000
_cell.length_c   1.000
_cell.angle_alpha   90.00
_cell.angle_beta   90.00
_cell.angle_gamma   90.00
#
_symmetry.space_group_name_H-M   'P 1'
#
loop_
_entity.id
_entity.type
_entity.pdbx_description
1 polymer ?
#
loop_
_entity_poly.entity_id
_entity_poly.type
_entity_poly.pdbx_seq_one_letter_code
_entity_poly.pdbx_strand_id
1 'polypeptide(L)' 'ESNMAKYLAAKASWEAANVCLQTHGGFGFANEYDVERKFRETRLYQVAPISTNLIYSYVAEHILGLPRSF' A
#
# COMPACT_ATOMS: atom_id res chain seq x y z
N GLU A 1 15.02 -4.34 7.28
CA GLU A 1 14.90 -3.81 5.88
C GLU A 1 13.60 -4.22 5.18
N SER A 2 13.21 -5.51 5.17
CA SER A 2 12.00 -6.03 4.50
C SER A 2 10.70 -5.22 4.75
N ASN A 3 10.42 -4.83 6.00
CA ASN A 3 9.23 -4.06 6.35
C ASN A 3 9.16 -2.69 5.62
N MET A 4 10.29 -1.99 5.51
CA MET A 4 10.35 -0.69 4.82
C MET A 4 10.16 -0.86 3.31
N ALA A 5 10.76 -1.90 2.72
CA ALA A 5 10.58 -2.23 1.31
C ALA A 5 9.12 -2.56 0.98
N LYS A 6 8.46 -3.39 1.81
CA LYS A 6 7.04 -3.71 1.67
C LYS A 6 6.16 -2.46 1.76
N TYR A 7 6.42 -1.58 2.73
CA TYR A 7 5.69 -0.31 2.87
C TYR A 7 5.82 0.54 1.60
N LEU A 8 7.04 0.73 1.11
CA LEU A 8 7.30 1.52 -0.09
C LEU A 8 6.59 0.92 -1.32
N ALA A 9 6.67 -0.40 -1.51
CA ALA A 9 5.99 -1.09 -2.60
C ALA A 9 4.46 -0.97 -2.52
N ALA A 10 3.88 -1.12 -1.32
CA ALA A 10 2.45 -0.96 -1.11
C ALA A 10 1.98 0.46 -1.45
N LYS A 11 2.73 1.48 -1.01
CA LYS A 11 2.45 2.88 -1.35
C LYS A 11 2.55 3.13 -2.85
N ALA A 12 3.64 2.69 -3.48
CA ALA A 12 3.84 2.84 -4.92
C ALA A 12 2.72 2.17 -5.73
N SER A 13 2.29 0.96 -5.34
CA SER A 13 1.18 0.27 -6.01
C SER A 13 -0.14 1.05 -5.90
N TRP A 14 -0.43 1.63 -4.73
CA TRP A 14 -1.64 2.41 -4.50
C TRP A 14 -1.66 3.66 -5.39
N GLU A 15 -0.56 4.41 -5.41
CA GLU A 15 -0.46 5.61 -6.25
C GLU A 15 -0.56 5.26 -7.74
N ALA A 16 0.14 4.20 -8.19
CA ALA A 16 0.06 3.76 -9.58
C ALA A 16 -1.36 3.36 -9.99
N ALA A 17 -2.09 2.67 -9.11
CA ALA A 17 -3.47 2.28 -9.38
C ALA A 17 -4.42 3.48 -9.42
N ASN A 18 -4.22 4.49 -8.55
CA ASN A 18 -5.00 5.73 -8.60
C ASN A 18 -4.76 6.51 -9.90
N VAL A 19 -3.51 6.63 -10.34
CA VAL A 19 -3.18 7.26 -11.62
C VAL A 19 -3.86 6.53 -12.77
N CYS A 20 -3.80 5.20 -12.79
CA CYS A 20 -4.44 4.39 -13.83
C CYS A 20 -5.96 4.60 -13.86
N LEU A 21 -6.61 4.57 -12.70
CA LEU A 21 -8.05 4.79 -12.59
C LEU A 21 -8.44 6.20 -13.07
N GLN A 22 -7.69 7.24 -12.66
CA GLN A 22 -7.90 8.61 -13.11
C GLN A 22 -7.72 8.76 -14.63
N THR A 23 -6.71 8.11 -15.22
CA THR A 23 -6.45 8.15 -16.67
C THR A 23 -7.58 7.53 -17.48
N HIS A 24 -8.15 6.42 -17.02
CA HIS A 24 -9.23 5.71 -17.73
C HIS A 24 -10.63 6.30 -17.45
N GLY A 25 -10.76 7.22 -16.50
CA GLY A 25 -12.03 7.85 -16.14
C GLY A 25 -13.07 6.80 -15.74
N GLY A 26 -14.30 6.91 -16.28
CA GLY A 26 -15.36 5.93 -16.02
C GLY A 26 -15.00 4.49 -16.38
N PHE A 27 -14.20 4.29 -17.43
CA PHE A 27 -13.72 2.96 -17.83
C PHE A 27 -12.73 2.36 -16.83
N GLY A 28 -12.13 3.15 -15.95
CA GLY A 28 -11.28 2.65 -14.87
C GLY A 28 -12.04 1.83 -13.82
N PHE A 29 -13.37 1.96 -13.77
CA PHE A 29 -14.26 1.19 -12.91
C PHE A 29 -14.93 0.00 -13.61
N ALA A 30 -14.77 -0.09 -14.92
CA ALA A 30 -15.40 -1.11 -15.74
C ALA A 30 -14.49 -2.35 -15.82
N ASN A 31 -15.05 -3.53 -16.06
CA ASN A 31 -14.30 -4.79 -16.01
C ASN A 31 -13.52 -5.09 -17.30
N GLU A 32 -13.70 -4.29 -18.34
CA GLU A 32 -13.13 -4.47 -19.67
C GLU A 32 -11.60 -4.35 -19.69
N TYR A 33 -11.02 -3.57 -18.78
CA TYR A 33 -9.57 -3.31 -18.70
C TYR A 33 -8.93 -3.81 -17.41
N ASP A 34 -9.69 -4.46 -16.51
CA ASP A 34 -9.24 -4.97 -15.21
C ASP A 34 -8.58 -3.91 -14.27
N VAL A 35 -8.69 -2.62 -14.59
CA VAL A 35 -8.13 -1.52 -13.78
C VAL A 35 -8.76 -1.52 -12.39
N GLU A 36 -10.08 -1.69 -12.31
CA GLU A 36 -10.83 -1.78 -11.06
C GLU A 36 -10.34 -2.94 -10.18
N ARG A 37 -10.04 -4.08 -10.81
CA ARG A 37 -9.54 -5.27 -10.13
C ARG A 37 -8.16 -5.01 -9.55
N LYS A 38 -7.23 -4.46 -10.34
CA LYS A 38 -5.88 -4.14 -9.86
C LYS A 38 -5.92 -3.08 -8.77
N PHE A 39 -6.77 -2.08 -8.89
CA PHE A 39 -6.99 -1.09 -7.84
C PHE A 39 -7.40 -1.74 -6.51
N ARG A 40 -8.40 -2.64 -6.52
CA ARG A 40 -8.82 -3.39 -5.32
C ARG A 40 -7.69 -4.23 -4.73
N GLU A 41 -6.88 -4.89 -5.56
CA GLU A 41 -5.73 -5.69 -5.11
C GLU A 41 -4.70 -4.82 -4.34
N THR A 42 -4.44 -3.58 -4.78
CA THR A 42 -3.49 -2.69 -4.08
C THR A 42 -3.93 -2.30 -2.67
N ARG A 43 -5.24 -2.32 -2.40
CA ARG A 43 -5.77 -2.05 -1.05
C ARG A 43 -5.34 -3.12 -0.05
N LEU A 44 -5.21 -4.37 -0.48
CA LEU A 44 -4.76 -5.47 0.37
C LEU A 44 -3.36 -5.20 0.93
N TYR A 45 -2.46 -4.62 0.12
CA TYR A 45 -1.10 -4.34 0.53
C TYR A 45 -0.99 -3.25 1.60
N GLN A 46 -2.04 -2.47 1.85
CA GLN A 46 -2.08 -1.50 2.95
C GLN A 46 -2.30 -2.18 4.32
N VAL A 47 -2.92 -3.36 4.32
CA VAL A 47 -3.34 -4.05 5.55
C VAL A 47 -2.58 -5.36 5.79
N ALA A 48 -2.25 -6.10 4.73
CA ALA A 48 -1.62 -7.41 4.80
C ALA A 48 -0.27 -7.43 4.06
N PRO A 49 0.62 -8.38 4.37
CA PRO A 49 0.59 -9.29 5.54
C PRO A 49 0.83 -8.59 6.89
N ILE A 50 1.36 -7.37 6.87
CA ILE A 50 1.56 -6.52 8.05
C ILE A 50 1.03 -5.13 7.73
N SER A 51 0.29 -4.53 8.66
CA SER A 51 -0.26 -3.19 8.48
C SER A 51 0.82 -2.12 8.48
N THR A 52 0.58 -1.01 7.79
CA THR A 52 1.51 0.14 7.76
C THR A 52 1.88 0.64 9.17
N ASN A 53 0.93 0.64 10.11
CA ASN A 53 1.19 1.08 11.48
C ASN A 53 2.18 0.17 12.21
N LEU A 54 2.08 -1.16 12.02
CA LEU A 54 3.04 -2.10 12.62
C LEU A 54 4.44 -1.94 12.02
N ILE A 55 4.54 -1.56 10.74
CA ILE A 55 5.83 -1.21 10.12
C ILE A 55 6.42 0.04 10.79
N TYR A 56 5.59 1.07 11.03
CA TYR A 56 6.04 2.27 11.75
C TYR A 56 6.48 1.96 13.19
N SER A 57 5.70 1.17 13.94
CA SER A 57 6.08 0.73 15.29
C SER A 57 7.42 0.00 15.28
N TYR A 58 7.63 -0.91 14.32
CA TYR A 58 8.91 -1.60 14.16
C TYR A 58 10.07 -0.63 13.92
N VAL A 59 9.92 0.33 13.00
CA VAL A 59 10.96 1.33 12.71
C VAL A 59 11.24 2.20 13.94
N ALA A 60 10.21 2.66 14.64
CA ALA A 60 10.34 3.47 15.84
C ALA A 60 11.14 2.76 16.94
N GLU A 61 10.76 1.52 17.27
CA GLU A 61 11.40 0.75 18.34
C GLU A 61 12.79 0.24 17.95
N HIS A 62 12.92 -0.38 16.77
CA HIS A 62 14.10 -1.16 16.43
C HIS A 62 15.17 -0.37 15.67
N ILE A 63 14.80 0.70 14.97
CA ILE A 63 15.74 1.50 14.18
C ILE A 63 16.02 2.84 14.89
N LEU A 64 14.99 3.48 15.42
CA LEU A 64 15.12 4.81 16.06
C LEU A 64 15.34 4.72 17.58
N GLY A 65 15.22 3.55 18.19
CA GLY A 65 15.44 3.35 19.63
C GLY A 65 14.41 4.02 20.53
N LEU A 66 13.22 4.32 20.00
CA LEU A 66 12.12 4.90 20.78
C LEU A 66 11.49 3.82 21.67
N PRO A 67 10.96 4.18 22.85
CA PRO A 67 10.25 3.24 23.69
C PRO A 67 9.04 2.66 22.93
N ARG A 68 8.76 1.38 23.15
CA ARG A 68 7.64 0.68 22.52
C ARG A 68 6.32 1.40 22.81
N SER A 69 5.60 1.73 21.74
CA SER A 69 4.22 2.22 21.80
C SER A 69 3.28 1.06 21.49
N PHE A 70 2.35 0.78 22.41
CA PHE A 70 1.32 -0.28 22.42
C PHE A 70 1.62 -1.57 21.63
#